data_AF-A0A933UVI0-F1
#
_entry.id   AF-A0A933UVI0-F1
#
_cell.length_a   1.000
_cell.length_b   1.000
_cell.length_c   1.000
_cell.angle_alpha   90.00
_cell.angle_beta   90.00
_cell.angle_gamma   90.00
#
_symmetry.space_group_name_H-M   'P 1'
#
loop_
_entity.id
_entity.type
_entity.pdbx_description
1 polymer ?
#
loop_
_entity_poly.entity_id
_entity_poly.type
_entity_poly.pdbx_seq_one_letter_code
_entity_poly.pdbx_strand_id
1 'polypeptide(L)'
;MVAAESSSIKINLADAIEEMFMVLTTKEKDVIVQRFSLDNKPKRTLESIGQQFSVTRERVRQIEKIALGKLRRTVQTTKLHLVNDIADQVIKEFGGVLLETKLVSKILTIISSKEEIDVSIIRLALNINPHLEQEEKNNVYEPFWRLKDLQMAFISSVIDAGIKILKKKTDVTPDNKLVVQVRQALGSSVENYSDPMIVSSLEVDKRVKKTSEGFGLMTWRHIIREVLGIKLILCLKKRKILCISLK
;
A
#
# COMPACT_ATOMS: atom_id res chain seq x y z
N MET A 1 23.31 -9.51 10.19
CA MET A 1 22.63 -10.10 11.38
C MET A 1 21.57 -9.09 11.78
N VAL A 2 20.31 -9.25 11.37
CA VAL A 2 19.36 -10.25 11.89
C VAL A 2 18.75 -11.09 10.77
N ALA A 3 18.56 -12.37 11.07
CA ALA A 3 17.94 -13.37 10.22
C ALA A 3 16.45 -13.05 10.03
N ALA A 4 16.00 -12.94 8.79
CA ALA A 4 14.61 -13.17 8.45
C ALA A 4 14.40 -14.69 8.49
N GLU A 5 14.18 -15.24 9.68
CA GLU A 5 13.48 -16.50 9.81
C GLU A 5 12.10 -16.30 9.18
N SER A 6 11.97 -16.73 7.93
CA SER A 6 10.70 -16.88 7.24
C SER A 6 9.92 -18.02 7.89
N SER A 7 9.44 -17.80 9.12
CA SER A 7 8.37 -18.61 9.68
C SER A 7 7.13 -18.30 8.84
N SER A 8 6.80 -19.18 7.91
CA SER A 8 5.58 -19.06 7.13
C SER A 8 4.39 -19.22 8.08
N ILE A 9 3.72 -18.11 8.38
CA ILE A 9 2.57 -18.13 9.27
C ILE A 9 1.36 -18.50 8.42
N LYS A 10 0.87 -19.73 8.56
CA LYS A 10 -0.38 -20.17 7.95
C LYS A 10 -1.55 -19.55 8.72
N ILE A 11 -2.02 -18.40 8.25
CA ILE A 11 -3.23 -17.76 8.76
C ILE A 11 -4.31 -17.93 7.70
N ASN A 12 -5.46 -18.51 8.08
CA ASN A 12 -6.64 -18.45 7.24
C ASN A 12 -7.28 -17.05 7.40
N LEU A 13 -7.01 -16.19 6.42
CA LEU A 13 -7.47 -14.80 6.43
C LEU A 13 -8.99 -14.71 6.25
N ALA A 14 -9.61 -15.67 5.55
CA ALA A 14 -11.05 -15.73 5.36
C ALA A 14 -11.77 -15.95 6.71
N ASP A 15 -11.36 -16.96 7.47
CA ASP A 15 -11.93 -17.25 8.81
C ASP A 15 -11.77 -16.04 9.75
N ALA A 16 -10.60 -15.41 9.73
CA ALA A 16 -10.32 -14.23 10.56
C ALA A 16 -11.25 -13.05 10.24
N ILE A 17 -11.60 -12.86 8.96
CA ILE A 17 -12.59 -11.86 8.56
C ILE A 17 -14.01 -12.25 8.95
N GLU A 18 -14.38 -13.52 8.81
CA GLU A 18 -15.72 -13.98 9.17
C GLU A 18 -16.00 -13.75 10.65
N GLU A 19 -15.04 -14.08 11.54
CA GLU A 19 -15.09 -13.78 12.97
C GLU A 19 -15.34 -12.28 13.22
N MET A 20 -14.70 -11.39 12.46
CA MET A 20 -14.90 -9.94 12.57
C MET A 20 -16.28 -9.48 12.07
N PHE A 21 -16.76 -10.11 11.00
CA PHE A 21 -18.05 -9.79 10.40
C PHE A 21 -19.24 -10.22 11.26
N MET A 22 -19.07 -11.17 12.20
CA MET A 22 -20.10 -11.53 13.17
C MET A 22 -20.51 -10.36 14.08
N VAL A 23 -19.63 -9.39 14.31
CA VAL A 23 -19.91 -8.21 15.15
C VAL A 23 -20.63 -7.10 14.37
N LEU A 24 -20.61 -7.17 13.04
CA LEU A 24 -21.26 -6.19 12.17
C LEU A 24 -22.70 -6.57 11.90
N THR A 25 -23.55 -5.56 11.76
CA THR A 25 -24.89 -5.75 11.20
C THR A 25 -24.80 -6.08 9.71
N THR A 26 -25.82 -6.71 9.15
CA THR A 26 -25.87 -7.05 7.71
C THR A 26 -25.59 -5.85 6.80
N LYS A 27 -26.16 -4.68 7.12
CA LYS A 27 -25.93 -3.42 6.39
C LYS A 27 -24.48 -2.95 6.48
N GLU A 28 -23.87 -3.02 7.66
CA GLU A 28 -22.46 -2.65 7.87
C GLU A 28 -21.52 -3.59 7.11
N LYS A 29 -21.77 -4.91 7.20
CA LYS A 29 -21.02 -5.93 6.47
C LYS A 29 -21.08 -5.67 4.96
N ASP A 30 -22.27 -5.47 4.40
CA ASP A 30 -22.42 -5.23 2.96
C ASP A 30 -21.70 -3.97 2.47
N VAL A 31 -21.75 -2.88 3.24
CA VAL A 31 -21.01 -1.65 2.90
C VAL A 31 -19.50 -1.91 2.89
N ILE A 32 -18.96 -2.60 3.90
CA ILE A 32 -17.53 -2.92 3.97
C ILE A 32 -17.11 -3.88 2.86
N VAL A 33 -17.87 -4.93 2.60
CA VAL A 33 -17.58 -5.92 1.55
C VAL A 33 -17.51 -5.25 0.18
N GLN A 34 -18.47 -4.39 -0.15
CA GLN A 34 -18.47 -3.65 -1.41
C GLN A 34 -17.37 -2.58 -1.51
N ARG A 35 -16.95 -2.01 -0.37
CA ARG A 35 -15.92 -0.96 -0.34
C ARG A 35 -14.51 -1.49 -0.50
N PHE A 36 -14.23 -2.64 0.11
CA PHE A 36 -12.91 -3.26 0.12
C PHE A 36 -12.77 -4.40 -0.90
N SER A 37 -13.78 -4.66 -1.72
CA SER A 37 -13.82 -5.76 -2.69
C SER A 37 -13.63 -7.13 -2.05
N LEU A 38 -14.35 -7.37 -0.96
CA LEU A 38 -14.36 -8.67 -0.29
C LEU A 38 -15.41 -9.57 -1.00
N ASP A 39 -15.25 -10.89 -0.94
CA ASP A 39 -16.11 -11.88 -1.62
C ASP A 39 -16.24 -11.71 -3.14
N ASN A 40 -15.15 -11.38 -3.84
CA ASN A 40 -15.14 -11.16 -5.30
C ASN A 40 -16.09 -10.05 -5.80
N LYS A 41 -16.64 -9.22 -4.90
CA LYS A 41 -17.42 -8.05 -5.31
C LYS A 41 -16.47 -6.95 -5.78
N PRO A 42 -16.79 -6.20 -6.86
CA PRO A 42 -15.93 -5.12 -7.32
C PRO A 42 -15.96 -3.93 -6.35
N LYS A 43 -14.85 -3.18 -6.26
CA LYS A 43 -14.73 -1.96 -5.46
C LYS A 43 -15.78 -0.94 -5.91
N ARG A 44 -16.67 -0.54 -5.00
CA ARG A 44 -17.70 0.49 -5.28
C ARG A 44 -17.42 1.80 -4.55
N THR A 45 -17.83 2.90 -5.18
CA THR A 45 -17.81 4.23 -4.56
C THR A 45 -18.94 4.36 -3.53
N LEU A 46 -18.78 5.26 -2.55
CA LEU A 46 -19.84 5.54 -1.57
C LEU A 46 -21.14 6.00 -2.25
N GLU A 47 -21.04 6.67 -3.40
CA GLU A 47 -22.18 7.08 -4.22
C GLU A 47 -22.90 5.89 -4.83
N SER A 48 -22.15 4.95 -5.44
CA SER A 48 -22.73 3.73 -6.02
C SER A 48 -23.39 2.84 -4.96
N ILE A 49 -22.76 2.72 -3.79
CA ILE A 49 -23.34 2.00 -2.65
C ILE A 49 -24.60 2.72 -2.15
N GLY A 50 -24.58 4.06 -2.06
CA GLY A 50 -25.71 4.86 -1.64
C GLY A 50 -26.93 4.70 -2.55
N GLN A 51 -26.71 4.69 -3.86
CA GLN A 51 -27.76 4.42 -4.85
C GLN A 51 -28.39 3.03 -4.67
N GLN A 52 -27.58 1.99 -4.42
CA GLN A 52 -28.11 0.64 -4.20
C GLN A 52 -28.98 0.53 -2.94
N PHE A 53 -28.61 1.24 -1.87
CA PHE A 53 -29.33 1.23 -0.60
C PHE A 53 -30.39 2.32 -0.49
N SER A 54 -30.63 3.11 -1.56
CA SER A 54 -31.51 4.28 -1.56
C SER A 54 -31.22 5.27 -0.42
N VAL A 55 -29.93 5.46 -0.10
CA VAL A 55 -29.45 6.37 0.93
C VAL A 55 -28.45 7.37 0.36
N THR A 56 -28.29 8.50 1.05
CA THR A 56 -27.30 9.51 0.67
C THR A 56 -25.87 8.98 0.84
N ARG A 57 -24.94 9.52 0.04
CA ARG A 57 -23.49 9.26 0.16
C ARG A 57 -23.00 9.44 1.60
N GLU A 58 -23.45 10.50 2.27
CA GLU A 58 -23.05 10.80 3.64
C GLU A 58 -23.56 9.75 4.64
N ARG A 59 -24.76 9.19 4.41
CA ARG A 59 -25.25 8.09 5.23
C ARG A 59 -24.41 6.83 5.07
N VAL A 60 -23.97 6.50 3.86
CA VAL A 60 -23.03 5.39 3.63
C VAL A 60 -21.70 5.63 4.34
N ARG A 61 -21.16 6.85 4.27
CA ARG A 61 -19.93 7.24 4.98
C ARG A 61 -20.06 7.06 6.50
N GLN A 62 -21.22 7.41 7.07
CA GLN A 62 -21.50 7.17 8.48
C GLN A 62 -21.50 5.68 8.81
N ILE A 63 -22.19 4.85 8.01
CA ILE A 63 -22.23 3.39 8.20
C ILE A 63 -20.81 2.80 8.11
N GLU A 64 -20.02 3.22 7.10
CA GLU A 64 -18.62 2.83 6.95
C GLU A 64 -17.79 3.19 8.18
N LYS A 65 -17.89 4.44 8.67
CA LYS A 65 -17.15 4.89 9.85
C LYS A 65 -17.54 4.11 11.12
N ILE A 66 -18.83 3.81 11.30
CA ILE A 66 -19.32 3.01 12.44
C ILE A 66 -18.78 1.58 12.34
N ALA A 67 -18.87 0.97 11.15
CA ALA A 67 -18.37 -0.38 10.91
C ALA A 67 -16.86 -0.47 11.16
N LEU A 68 -16.06 0.43 10.59
CA LEU A 68 -14.61 0.51 10.83
C LEU A 68 -14.30 0.74 12.32
N GLY A 69 -15.09 1.56 13.02
CA GLY A 69 -14.95 1.78 14.46
C GLY A 69 -15.19 0.52 15.30
N LYS A 70 -16.17 -0.31 14.92
CA LYS A 70 -16.39 -1.64 15.55
C LYS A 70 -15.25 -2.59 15.24
N LEU A 71 -14.86 -2.70 13.97
CA LEU A 71 -13.77 -3.56 13.52
C LEU A 71 -12.46 -3.22 14.25
N ARG A 72 -12.12 -1.94 14.44
CA ARG A 72 -10.94 -1.50 15.20
C ARG A 72 -10.87 -2.04 16.62
N ARG A 73 -12.02 -2.16 17.30
CA ARG A 73 -12.09 -2.69 18.67
C ARG A 73 -11.94 -4.21 18.69
N THR A 74 -12.50 -4.89 17.70
CA THR A 74 -12.50 -6.36 17.61
C THR A 74 -11.21 -6.92 17.04
N VAL A 75 -10.43 -6.14 16.27
CA VAL A 75 -9.17 -6.61 15.65
C VAL A 75 -8.19 -7.17 16.66
N GLN A 76 -8.07 -6.57 17.86
CA GLN A 76 -7.14 -7.04 18.88
C GLN A 76 -7.52 -8.41 19.45
N THR A 77 -8.79 -8.78 19.38
CA THR A 77 -9.31 -10.06 19.87
C THR A 77 -9.38 -11.15 18.80
N THR A 78 -9.25 -10.79 17.52
CA THR A 78 -9.30 -11.75 16.40
C THR A 78 -7.90 -12.04 15.87
N LYS A 79 -7.76 -13.11 15.07
CA LYS A 79 -6.49 -13.50 14.44
C LYS A 79 -5.92 -12.44 13.48
N LEU A 80 -6.70 -11.42 13.13
CA LEU A 80 -6.26 -10.34 12.25
C LEU A 80 -5.22 -9.42 12.88
N HIS A 81 -5.08 -9.38 14.22
CA HIS A 81 -3.99 -8.64 14.87
C HIS A 81 -2.62 -9.10 14.37
N LEU A 82 -2.43 -10.38 14.06
CA LEU A 82 -1.18 -10.92 13.51
C LEU A 82 -0.81 -10.23 12.19
N VAL A 83 -1.80 -9.95 11.32
CA VAL A 83 -1.55 -9.23 10.06
C VAL A 83 -1.12 -7.79 10.32
N ASN A 84 -1.69 -7.16 11.34
CA ASN A 84 -1.30 -5.80 11.74
C ASN A 84 0.10 -5.78 12.37
N ASP A 85 0.44 -6.77 13.19
CA ASP A 85 1.78 -6.89 13.78
C ASP A 85 2.84 -7.11 12.70
N ILE A 86 2.55 -7.97 11.71
CA ILE A 86 3.42 -8.15 10.54
C ILE A 86 3.53 -6.83 9.76
N ALA A 87 2.41 -6.13 9.54
CA ALA A 87 2.43 -4.85 8.84
C ALA A 87 3.29 -3.81 9.56
N ASP A 88 3.17 -3.74 10.89
CA ASP A 88 3.95 -2.83 11.73
C ASP A 88 5.44 -3.19 11.71
N GLN A 89 5.79 -4.48 11.76
CA GLN A 89 7.16 -4.96 11.63
C GLN A 89 7.76 -4.59 10.26
N VAL A 90 7.05 -4.88 9.18
CA VAL A 90 7.48 -4.56 7.81
C VAL A 90 7.66 -3.05 7.67
N ILE A 91 6.68 -2.24 8.10
CA ILE A 91 6.78 -0.78 7.98
C ILE A 91 7.95 -0.24 8.80
N LYS A 92 8.17 -0.73 10.03
CA LYS A 92 9.32 -0.33 10.86
C LYS A 92 10.65 -0.72 10.23
N GLU A 93 10.74 -1.90 9.60
CA GLU A 93 11.93 -2.34 8.86
C GLU A 93 12.25 -1.38 7.69
N PHE A 94 11.22 -0.92 6.97
CA PHE A 94 11.37 0.04 5.89
C PHE A 94 11.45 1.51 6.36
N GLY A 95 11.58 1.75 7.67
CA GLY A 95 11.76 3.08 8.25
C GLY A 95 10.49 3.93 8.28
N GLY A 96 9.33 3.30 8.26
CA GLY A 96 8.05 3.93 8.59
C GLY A 96 7.20 4.42 7.41
N VAL A 97 7.66 4.22 6.18
CA VAL A 97 6.93 4.57 4.94
C VAL A 97 7.03 3.42 3.95
N LEU A 98 5.92 3.00 3.35
CA LEU A 98 5.93 1.98 2.30
C LEU A 98 4.74 2.10 1.34
N LEU A 99 4.97 1.84 0.06
CA LEU A 99 3.92 1.72 -0.97
C LEU A 99 2.93 0.61 -0.62
N GLU A 100 1.64 0.84 -0.87
CA GLU A 100 0.59 -0.17 -0.63
C GLU A 100 0.90 -1.48 -1.38
N THR A 101 1.31 -1.39 -2.64
CA THR A 101 1.60 -2.56 -3.48
C THR A 101 2.77 -3.40 -2.96
N LYS A 102 3.80 -2.75 -2.44
CA LYS A 102 4.98 -3.42 -1.88
C LYS A 102 4.70 -4.01 -0.51
N LEU A 103 3.97 -3.26 0.31
CA LEU A 103 3.61 -3.71 1.63
C LEU A 103 2.72 -4.97 1.56
N VAL A 104 1.69 -4.94 0.72
CA VAL A 104 0.82 -6.09 0.51
C VAL A 104 1.61 -7.29 -0.04
N SER A 105 2.51 -7.10 -1.01
CA SER A 105 3.30 -8.21 -1.55
C SER A 105 4.25 -8.82 -0.52
N LYS A 106 4.83 -8.01 0.36
CA LYS A 106 5.66 -8.51 1.47
C LYS A 106 4.83 -9.30 2.48
N ILE A 107 3.68 -8.79 2.90
CA ILE A 107 2.77 -9.49 3.80
C ILE A 107 2.30 -10.82 3.19
N LEU A 108 1.91 -10.83 1.90
CA LEU A 108 1.54 -12.05 1.19
C LEU A 108 2.66 -13.08 1.14
N THR A 109 3.91 -12.63 0.96
CA THR A 109 5.08 -13.52 0.98
C THR A 109 5.26 -14.18 2.34
N ILE A 110 5.05 -13.43 3.43
CA ILE A 110 5.16 -13.93 4.80
C ILE A 110 4.03 -14.91 5.13
N ILE A 111 2.81 -14.60 4.71
CA ILE A 111 1.62 -15.45 4.94
C ILE A 111 1.59 -16.65 3.97
N SER A 112 2.42 -16.63 2.92
CA SER A 112 2.50 -17.69 1.89
C SER A 112 1.17 -17.98 1.18
N SER A 113 0.27 -16.99 1.12
CA SER A 113 -1.00 -17.10 0.40
C SER A 113 -0.98 -16.33 -0.93
N LYS A 114 -1.75 -16.82 -1.92
CA LYS A 114 -1.79 -16.29 -3.29
C LYS A 114 -3.20 -15.91 -3.76
N GLU A 115 -4.19 -15.91 -2.88
CA GLU A 115 -5.56 -15.63 -3.27
C GLU A 115 -5.79 -14.12 -3.45
N GLU A 116 -6.60 -13.74 -4.46
CA GLU A 116 -6.97 -12.33 -4.66
C GLU A 116 -7.84 -11.80 -3.52
N ILE A 117 -8.60 -12.69 -2.86
CA ILE A 117 -9.42 -12.37 -1.70
C ILE A 117 -8.52 -11.84 -0.58
N ASP A 118 -7.40 -12.50 -0.32
CA ASP A 118 -6.44 -12.13 0.73
C ASP A 118 -5.84 -10.74 0.54
N VAL A 119 -5.66 -10.28 -0.71
CA VAL A 119 -5.22 -8.91 -1.00
C VAL A 119 -6.22 -7.90 -0.45
N SER A 120 -7.52 -8.15 -0.64
CA SER A 120 -8.59 -7.31 -0.12
C SER A 120 -8.67 -7.38 1.41
N ILE A 121 -8.46 -8.56 1.98
CA ILE A 121 -8.41 -8.77 3.44
C ILE A 121 -7.27 -7.97 4.07
N ILE A 122 -6.06 -8.09 3.50
CA ILE A 122 -4.88 -7.36 3.97
C ILE A 122 -5.13 -5.84 3.87
N ARG A 123 -5.71 -5.35 2.76
CA ARG A 123 -6.06 -3.92 2.65
C ARG A 123 -7.01 -3.46 3.75
N LEU A 124 -8.02 -4.27 4.07
CA LEU A 124 -8.94 -3.98 5.17
C LEU A 124 -8.20 -3.98 6.51
N ALA A 125 -7.37 -5.00 6.78
CA ALA A 125 -6.58 -5.10 8.00
C ALA A 125 -5.71 -3.84 8.22
N LEU A 126 -5.00 -3.41 7.18
CA LEU A 126 -4.18 -2.21 7.21
C LEU A 126 -4.98 -0.93 7.50
N ASN A 127 -6.18 -0.80 6.94
CA ASN A 127 -7.05 0.35 7.20
C ASN A 127 -7.56 0.40 8.65
N ILE A 128 -7.70 -0.77 9.25
CA ILE A 128 -8.11 -0.93 10.65
C ILE A 128 -6.92 -0.76 11.61
N ASN A 129 -5.68 -0.89 11.14
CA ASN A 129 -4.49 -0.78 11.99
C ASN A 129 -4.44 0.59 12.72
N PRO A 130 -4.28 0.61 14.06
CA PRO A 130 -4.25 1.83 14.85
C PRO A 130 -2.95 2.66 14.69
N HIS A 131 -1.84 2.07 14.25
CA HIS A 131 -0.54 2.73 14.13
C HIS A 131 -0.26 3.31 12.74
N LEU A 132 -1.08 2.95 11.76
CA LEU A 132 -0.89 3.30 10.37
C LEU A 132 -1.88 4.35 9.88
N GLU A 133 -1.41 5.20 9.00
CA GLU A 133 -2.23 6.12 8.22
C GLU A 133 -1.97 5.90 6.73
N GLN A 134 -3.06 5.81 5.98
CA GLN A 134 -3.03 5.73 4.53
C GLN A 134 -3.16 7.13 3.95
N GLU A 135 -2.26 7.48 3.04
CA GLU A 135 -2.45 8.62 2.16
C GLU A 135 -3.14 8.14 0.88
N GLU A 136 -4.31 8.70 0.58
CA GLU A 136 -5.08 8.33 -0.61
C GLU A 136 -4.35 8.71 -1.90
N LYS A 137 -4.82 8.14 -3.01
CA LYS A 137 -4.26 8.40 -4.34
C LYS A 137 -4.49 9.87 -4.72
N ASN A 138 -3.43 10.66 -4.64
CA ASN A 138 -3.41 12.07 -5.05
C ASN A 138 -2.73 12.24 -6.41
N ASN A 139 -2.76 13.44 -7.01
CA ASN A 139 -2.07 13.68 -8.28
C ASN A 139 -0.53 13.60 -8.18
N VAL A 140 0.01 13.72 -6.96
CA VAL A 140 1.45 13.76 -6.69
C VAL A 140 1.99 12.39 -6.25
N TYR A 141 1.27 11.71 -5.37
CA TYR A 141 1.73 10.47 -4.73
C TYR A 141 0.92 9.26 -5.18
N GLU A 142 1.58 8.10 -5.29
CA GLU A 142 0.90 6.80 -5.29
C GLU A 142 0.41 6.48 -3.87
N PRO A 143 -0.67 5.69 -3.70
CA PRO A 143 -1.18 5.37 -2.37
C PRO A 143 -0.12 4.61 -1.56
N PHE A 144 0.13 5.12 -0.35
CA PHE A 144 1.15 4.60 0.54
C PHE A 144 0.70 4.64 1.99
N TRP A 145 1.37 3.84 2.80
CA TRP A 145 1.16 3.75 4.24
C TRP A 145 2.32 4.38 4.96
N ARG A 146 2.02 5.13 6.02
CA ARG A 146 3.01 5.69 6.93
C ARG A 146 2.65 5.43 8.38
N LEU A 147 3.66 5.40 9.26
CA LEU A 147 3.45 5.47 10.69
C LEU A 147 2.88 6.85 11.07
N LYS A 148 1.97 6.87 12.04
CA LYS A 148 1.39 8.12 12.58
C LYS A 148 2.43 9.06 13.17
N ASP A 149 3.52 8.50 13.68
CA ASP A 149 4.61 9.26 14.28
C ASP A 149 5.41 10.07 13.24
N LEU A 150 5.28 9.73 11.95
CA LEU A 150 5.97 10.41 10.86
C LEU A 150 5.12 11.54 10.26
N GLN A 151 5.64 12.77 10.34
CA GLN A 151 4.99 13.93 9.74
C GLN A 151 5.23 14.00 8.23
N MET A 152 4.18 14.35 7.49
CA MET A 152 4.21 14.52 6.03
C MET A 152 5.22 15.57 5.55
N ALA A 153 5.47 16.61 6.35
CA ALA A 153 6.45 17.66 6.01
C ALA A 153 7.86 17.07 5.81
N PHE A 154 8.24 16.09 6.63
CA PHE A 154 9.52 15.41 6.50
C PHE A 154 9.59 14.52 5.26
N ILE A 155 8.51 13.80 4.95
CA ILE A 155 8.46 12.97 3.74
C ILE A 155 8.59 13.84 2.49
N SER A 156 7.89 14.98 2.44
CA SER A 156 7.97 15.92 1.33
C SER A 156 9.38 16.50 1.16
N SER A 157 10.07 16.85 2.25
CA SER A 157 11.42 17.42 2.15
C SER A 157 12.45 16.41 1.63
N VAL A 158 12.34 15.14 2.03
CA VAL A 158 13.16 14.04 1.50
C VAL A 158 12.90 13.84 0.01
N ILE A 159 11.62 13.85 -0.40
CA ILE A 159 11.23 13.72 -1.80
C ILE A 159 11.75 14.90 -2.63
N ASP A 160 11.58 16.13 -2.16
CA ASP A 160 12.03 17.33 -2.87
C ASP A 160 13.56 17.37 -3.01
N ALA A 161 14.30 16.96 -1.97
CA ALA A 161 15.75 16.82 -2.03
C ALA A 161 16.15 15.77 -3.09
N GLY A 162 15.50 14.60 -3.09
CA GLY A 162 15.72 13.56 -4.08
C GLY A 162 15.42 14.02 -5.51
N ILE A 163 14.29 14.69 -5.73
CA ILE A 163 13.93 15.25 -7.04
C ILE A 163 14.93 16.31 -7.47
N LYS A 164 15.41 17.18 -6.56
CA LYS A 164 16.41 18.20 -6.89
C LYS A 164 17.74 17.57 -7.32
N ILE A 165 18.14 16.47 -6.70
CA ILE A 165 19.33 15.70 -7.08
C ILE A 165 19.12 15.02 -8.44
N LEU A 166 17.97 14.38 -8.64
CA LEU A 166 17.60 13.72 -9.90
C LEU A 166 17.42 14.73 -11.06
N LYS A 167 17.04 15.98 -10.79
CA LYS A 167 17.00 17.02 -11.83
C LYS A 167 18.41 17.48 -12.23
N LYS A 168 19.37 17.46 -11.31
CA LYS A 168 20.77 17.86 -11.56
C LYS A 168 21.55 16.79 -12.31
N LYS A 169 21.26 15.51 -12.05
CA LYS A 169 21.86 14.37 -12.74
C LYS A 169 20.88 13.85 -13.78
N THR A 170 21.13 14.07 -15.05
CA THR A 170 20.27 13.64 -16.18
C THR A 170 20.20 12.12 -16.39
N ASP A 171 20.83 11.31 -15.53
CA ASP A 171 20.97 9.86 -15.66
C ASP A 171 20.50 9.11 -14.41
N VAL A 172 20.12 7.84 -14.62
CA VAL A 172 19.67 6.92 -13.56
C VAL A 172 20.73 6.82 -12.48
N THR A 173 20.32 6.99 -11.24
CA THR A 173 21.24 6.93 -10.11
C THR A 173 20.93 5.72 -9.24
N PRO A 174 21.95 4.90 -8.91
CA PRO A 174 21.74 3.70 -8.11
C PRO A 174 21.39 4.08 -6.66
N ASP A 175 20.58 3.23 -6.03
CA ASP A 175 20.00 3.39 -4.69
C ASP A 175 21.03 3.90 -3.67
N ASN A 176 22.22 3.27 -3.63
CA ASN A 176 23.28 3.61 -2.68
C ASN A 176 23.83 5.03 -2.87
N LYS A 177 23.95 5.50 -4.12
CA LYS A 177 24.48 6.85 -4.40
C LYS A 177 23.43 7.92 -4.09
N LEU A 178 22.15 7.64 -4.31
CA LEU A 178 21.08 8.57 -3.98
C LEU A 178 20.89 8.74 -2.49
N VAL A 179 20.89 7.66 -1.73
CA VAL A 179 20.74 7.71 -0.27
C VAL A 179 21.85 8.56 0.36
N VAL A 180 23.10 8.38 -0.06
CA VAL A 180 24.23 9.20 0.41
C VAL A 180 24.05 10.68 0.06
N GLN A 181 23.59 10.99 -1.15
CA GLN A 181 23.42 12.38 -1.59
C GLN A 181 22.23 13.07 -0.92
N VAL A 182 21.13 12.34 -0.69
CA VAL A 182 19.96 12.84 0.04
C VAL A 182 20.34 13.10 1.49
N ARG A 183 21.11 12.19 2.12
CA ARG A 183 21.67 12.38 3.47
C ARG A 183 22.55 13.62 3.57
N GLN A 184 23.44 13.83 2.59
CA GLN A 184 24.28 15.02 2.53
C GLN A 184 23.47 16.31 2.32
N ALA A 185 22.37 16.25 1.54
CA ALA A 185 21.53 17.41 1.26
C ALA A 185 20.62 17.82 2.44
N LEU A 186 20.27 16.87 3.32
CA LEU A 186 19.37 17.08 4.46
C LEU A 186 20.08 17.46 5.77
N GLY A 187 21.41 17.33 5.85
CA GLY A 187 22.22 17.83 6.99
C GLY A 187 21.90 17.17 8.35
N SER A 188 22.13 17.88 9.46
CA SER A 188 22.13 17.38 10.85
C SER A 188 20.77 16.91 11.41
N SER A 189 19.69 16.94 10.63
CA SER A 189 18.37 16.44 11.05
C SER A 189 18.20 14.92 10.88
N VAL A 190 19.29 14.21 10.54
CA VAL A 190 19.29 12.88 9.90
C VAL A 190 19.78 11.73 10.79
N GLU A 191 20.10 11.97 12.06
CA GLU A 191 20.54 10.86 12.94
C GLU A 191 19.47 9.76 13.11
N ASN A 192 18.19 10.06 12.83
CA ASN A 192 17.07 9.12 12.97
C ASN A 192 16.60 8.47 11.65
N TYR A 193 17.19 8.75 10.49
CA TYR A 193 16.68 8.19 9.22
C TYR A 193 17.39 6.88 8.87
N SER A 194 16.61 5.81 8.69
CA SER A 194 17.11 4.55 8.15
C SER A 194 17.23 4.65 6.62
N ASP A 195 18.28 4.07 6.04
CA ASP A 195 18.49 4.03 4.59
C ASP A 195 17.25 3.50 3.82
N PRO A 196 16.53 2.45 4.32
CA PRO A 196 15.25 2.03 3.78
C PRO A 196 14.17 3.13 3.71
N MET A 197 14.11 4.04 4.69
CA MET A 197 13.11 5.11 4.73
C MET A 197 13.24 6.05 3.53
N ILE A 198 14.48 6.43 3.19
CA ILE A 198 14.77 7.36 2.10
C ILE A 198 14.37 6.72 0.76
N VAL A 199 14.76 5.45 0.57
CA VAL A 199 14.40 4.69 -0.63
C VAL A 199 12.88 4.59 -0.75
N SER A 200 12.20 4.15 0.31
CA SER A 200 10.73 4.01 0.30
C SER A 200 10.01 5.35 0.10
N SER A 201 10.49 6.44 0.69
CA SER A 201 9.88 7.76 0.53
C SER A 201 9.96 8.27 -0.92
N LEU A 202 11.08 8.01 -1.61
CA LEU A 202 11.24 8.40 -3.01
C LEU A 202 10.37 7.57 -3.95
N GLU A 203 10.07 6.32 -3.61
CA GLU A 203 9.19 5.46 -4.40
C GLU A 203 7.71 5.86 -4.34
N VAL A 204 7.31 6.64 -3.33
CA VAL A 204 5.94 7.13 -3.17
C VAL A 204 5.57 8.19 -4.22
N ASP A 205 6.53 8.98 -4.70
CA ASP A 205 6.27 10.04 -5.67
C ASP A 205 6.08 9.49 -7.10
N LYS A 206 4.97 9.84 -7.74
CA LYS A 206 4.64 9.43 -9.12
C LYS A 206 5.66 9.87 -10.15
N ARG A 207 6.40 10.94 -9.87
CA ARG A 207 7.43 11.49 -10.76
C ARG A 207 8.69 10.66 -10.74
N VAL A 208 8.90 9.87 -9.70
CA VAL A 208 10.08 9.04 -9.52
C VAL A 208 9.70 7.58 -9.73
N LYS A 209 10.53 6.82 -10.45
CA LYS A 209 10.31 5.40 -10.62
C LYS A 209 11.60 4.63 -10.46
N LYS A 210 11.49 3.49 -9.78
CA LYS A 210 12.56 2.51 -9.65
C LYS A 210 12.59 1.60 -10.88
N THR A 211 13.71 1.60 -11.57
CA THR A 211 14.09 0.71 -12.67
C THR A 211 15.15 -0.29 -12.16
N SER A 212 15.45 -1.34 -12.92
CA SER A 212 16.50 -2.33 -12.61
C SER A 212 17.89 -1.74 -12.34
N GLU A 213 18.16 -0.52 -12.83
CA GLU A 213 19.46 0.17 -12.71
C GLU A 213 19.47 1.29 -11.65
N GLY A 214 18.33 1.57 -11.00
CA GLY A 214 18.21 2.59 -9.96
C GLY A 214 16.96 3.45 -10.09
N PHE A 215 16.99 4.68 -9.58
CA PHE A 215 15.88 5.62 -9.68
C PHE A 215 16.05 6.59 -10.83
N GLY A 216 14.95 6.93 -11.47
CA GLY A 216 14.90 8.09 -12.35
C GLY A 216 13.51 8.69 -12.49
N LEU A 217 13.43 9.77 -13.27
CA LEU A 217 12.23 10.58 -13.39
C LEU A 217 11.34 10.08 -14.54
N MET A 218 10.02 10.06 -14.33
CA MET A 218 9.02 9.79 -15.37
C MET A 218 9.03 10.82 -16.51
N THR A 219 9.80 11.90 -16.40
CA THR A 219 10.06 12.83 -17.52
C THR A 219 11.10 12.31 -18.51
N TRP A 220 11.90 11.31 -18.14
CA TRP A 220 12.96 10.78 -19.00
C TRP A 220 12.42 9.76 -20.00
N ARG A 221 12.72 9.98 -21.30
CA ARG A 221 12.20 9.16 -22.41
C ARG A 221 12.49 7.65 -22.27
N HIS A 222 13.65 7.28 -21.70
CA HIS A 222 14.02 5.88 -21.52
C HIS A 222 13.17 5.17 -20.45
N ILE A 223 12.86 5.86 -19.35
CA ILE A 223 11.96 5.35 -18.29
C ILE A 223 10.52 5.24 -18.82
N ILE A 224 10.04 6.24 -19.56
CA ILE A 224 8.72 6.18 -20.19
C ILE A 224 8.62 4.97 -21.13
N ARG A 225 9.65 4.71 -21.94
CA ARG A 225 9.68 3.58 -22.89
C ARG A 225 9.62 2.23 -22.16
N GLU A 226 10.31 2.09 -21.05
CA GLU A 226 10.28 0.87 -20.22
C GLU A 226 8.91 0.67 -19.54
N VAL A 227 8.34 1.73 -18.97
CA VAL A 227 7.02 1.69 -18.33
C VAL A 227 5.91 1.37 -19.32
N LEU A 228 5.95 1.98 -20.51
CA LEU A 228 5.00 1.69 -21.58
C LEU A 228 5.17 0.25 -22.08
N GLY A 229 6.41 -0.23 -22.24
CA GLY A 229 6.71 -1.60 -22.63
C GLY A 229 6.11 -2.63 -21.66
N ILE A 230 6.29 -2.43 -20.35
CA ILE A 230 5.72 -3.30 -19.30
C ILE A 230 4.19 -3.30 -19.36
N LYS A 231 3.55 -2.13 -19.51
CA LYS A 231 2.09 -2.04 -19.65
C LYS A 231 1.58 -2.76 -20.90
N LEU A 232 2.30 -2.66 -22.02
CA LEU A 232 1.93 -3.33 -23.28
C LEU A 232 2.01 -4.85 -23.13
N ILE A 233 3.06 -5.36 -22.48
CA ILE A 233 3.21 -6.80 -22.17
C ILE A 233 2.09 -7.29 -21.24
N LEU A 234 1.74 -6.52 -20.19
CA LEU A 234 0.64 -6.84 -19.28
C LEU A 234 -0.71 -6.85 -19.99
N CYS A 235 -0.99 -5.87 -20.86
CA CYS A 235 -2.20 -5.83 -21.69
C CYS A 235 -2.27 -7.03 -22.65
N LEU A 236 -1.15 -7.40 -23.28
CA LEU A 236 -1.07 -8.56 -24.16
C LEU A 236 -1.27 -9.88 -23.39
N LYS A 237 -0.70 -10.02 -22.19
CA LYS A 237 -0.94 -11.18 -21.31
C LYS A 237 -2.42 -11.30 -20.90
N LYS A 238 -3.05 -10.18 -20.48
CA LYS A 238 -4.48 -10.17 -20.15
C LYS A 238 -5.37 -10.56 -21.34
N ARG A 239 -5.05 -10.10 -22.55
CA ARG A 239 -5.77 -10.50 -23.78
C ARG A 239 -5.55 -11.97 -24.15
N LYS A 240 -4.33 -12.51 -23.99
CA LYS A 240 -4.06 -13.95 -24.24
C LYS A 240 -4.84 -14.87 -23.30
N ILE A 241 -5.01 -14.50 -22.03
CA ILE A 241 -5.78 -15.30 -21.05
C ILE A 241 -7.27 -15.32 -21.42
N LEU A 242 -7.83 -14.19 -21.88
CA LEU A 242 -9.22 -14.12 -22.35
C LEU A 242 -9.48 -14.96 -23.61
N CYS A 243 -8.49 -15.12 -24.51
CA CYS A 243 -8.66 -15.96 -25.70
C CYS A 243 -8.54 -17.47 -25.44
N ILE A 244 -7.95 -17.90 -24.33
CA ILE A 244 -7.81 -19.33 -23.98
C ILE A 244 -9.06 -19.84 -23.24
N SER A 245 -9.79 -18.96 -22.55
CA SER A 245 -11.03 -19.34 -21.83
C SER A 245 -12.29 -19.38 -22.72
N LEU A 246 -12.15 -19.21 -24.04
CA LEU A 246 -13.24 -19.16 -25.03
C LEU A 246 -13.12 -20.27 -26.10
N LYS A 247 -12.35 -21.33 -25.84
CA LYS A 247 -12.26 -22.52 -26.69
C LYS A 247 -12.68 -23.76 -25.93
#